data_AF-A0A2D5KET7-F1
#
_entry.id   AF-A0A2D5KET7-F1
#
_cell.length_a   1.000
_cell.length_b   1.000
_cell.length_c   1.000
_cell.angle_alpha   90.00
_cell.angle_beta   90.00
_cell.angle_gamma   90.00
#
_symmetry.space_group_name_H-M   'P 1'
#
loop_
_entity.id
_entity.type
_entity.pdbx_description
1 polymer ?
#
loop_
_entity_poly.entity_id
_entity_poly.type
_entity_poly.pdbx_seq_one_letter_code
_entity_poly.pdbx_strand_id
1 'polypeptide(L)' 'EQLHFQLYNLMGQKVEAAVQEEGNRYRFSSGHLPKGIYLLEVLGREERASLKILKE' A
#
# COMPACT_ATOMS: atom_id res chain seq x y z
N GLU A 1 -10.11 -7.37 -12.30
CA GLU A 1 -9.85 -5.91 -12.47
C GLU A 1 -8.45 -5.62 -12.00
N GLN A 2 -7.73 -4.71 -12.65
CA GLN A 2 -6.36 -4.39 -12.25
C GLN A 2 -6.39 -3.31 -11.17
N LEU A 3 -6.04 -3.69 -9.94
CA LEU A 3 -5.90 -2.74 -8.83
C LEU A 3 -4.51 -2.08 -8.91
N HIS A 4 -4.47 -0.79 -8.65
CA HIS A 4 -3.23 -0.05 -8.47
C HIS A 4 -3.07 0.34 -7.00
N PHE A 5 -1.85 0.19 -6.49
CA PHE A 5 -1.54 0.46 -5.09
C PHE A 5 -0.55 1.61 -4.97
N GLN A 6 -0.81 2.51 -4.02
CA GLN A 6 0.08 3.60 -3.68
C GLN A 6 0.23 3.66 -2.16
N LEU A 7 1.47 3.72 -1.67
CA LEU A 7 1.76 3.77 -0.24
C LEU A 7 2.39 5.12 0.09
N TYR A 8 1.92 5.74 1.17
CA TYR A 8 2.39 7.04 1.63
C TYR A 8 2.82 6.98 3.09
N ASN A 9 3.87 7.70 3.47
CA ASN A 9 4.22 7.93 4.87
C ASN A 9 3.36 9.06 5.48
N LEU A 10 3.51 9.33 6.78
CA LEU A 10 2.78 10.39 7.48
C LEU A 10 3.08 11.82 6.97
N MET A 11 4.15 12.01 6.22
CA MET A 11 4.47 13.29 5.58
C MET A 11 3.77 13.46 4.23
N GLY A 12 2.94 12.48 3.82
CA GLY A 12 2.29 12.47 2.51
C GLY A 12 3.23 12.10 1.36
N GLN A 13 4.44 11.62 1.64
CA GLN A 13 5.40 11.23 0.61
C GLN A 13 5.11 9.81 0.16
N LYS A 14 5.09 9.59 -1.16
CA LYS A 14 4.95 8.26 -1.74
C LYS A 14 6.21 7.45 -1.44
N VAL A 15 6.02 6.24 -0.94
CA VAL A 15 7.09 5.27 -0.66
C VAL A 15 6.91 4.05 -1.55
N GLU A 16 8.02 3.44 -1.95
CA GLU A 16 7.99 2.23 -2.76
C GLU A 16 7.71 1.01 -1.88
N ALA A 17 6.83 0.13 -2.36
CA ALA A 17 6.61 -1.18 -1.79
C ALA A 17 6.39 -2.16 -2.94
N ALA A 18 7.13 -3.25 -2.96
CA ALA A 18 6.90 -4.28 -3.96
C ALA A 18 5.60 -5.01 -3.62
N VAL A 19 4.72 -5.16 -4.63
CA VAL A 19 3.43 -5.82 -4.49
C VAL A 19 3.43 -7.07 -5.36
N GLN A 20 3.04 -8.19 -4.79
CA GLN A 20 2.82 -9.45 -5.50
C GLN A 20 1.39 -9.91 -5.31
N GLU A 21 0.74 -10.31 -6.40
CA GLU A 21 -0.58 -10.92 -6.36
C GLU A 21 -0.43 -12.43 -6.12
N GLU A 22 -1.12 -12.93 -5.09
CA GLU A 22 -1.11 -14.33 -4.67
C GLU A 22 -2.57 -14.83 -4.62
N GLY A 23 -3.11 -15.20 -5.78
CA GLY A 23 -4.50 -15.64 -5.90
C GLY A 23 -5.48 -14.50 -5.62
N ASN A 24 -6.16 -14.55 -4.47
CA ASN A 24 -7.12 -13.51 -4.05
C ASN A 24 -6.53 -12.52 -3.03
N ARG A 25 -5.20 -12.50 -2.85
CA ARG A 25 -4.50 -11.67 -1.88
C ARG A 25 -3.38 -10.89 -2.55
N TYR A 26 -3.03 -9.75 -1.94
CA TYR A 26 -1.87 -8.97 -2.33
C TYR A 26 -0.85 -8.97 -1.18
N ARG A 27 0.38 -9.35 -1.49
CA ARG A 27 1.51 -9.35 -0.55
C ARG A 27 2.37 -8.12 -0.80
N PHE A 28 2.55 -7.32 0.24
CA PHE A 28 3.39 -6.12 0.22
C PHE A 28 4.72 -6.41 0.91
N SER A 29 5.83 -6.23 0.19
CA SER A 29 7.18 -6.31 0.77
C SER A 29 7.61 -4.93 1.26
N SER A 30 7.55 -4.73 2.57
CA SER A 30 7.85 -3.46 3.26
C SER A 30 9.10 -3.53 4.15
N GLY A 31 9.97 -4.52 3.95
CA GLY A 31 11.09 -4.80 4.86
C GLY A 31 12.08 -3.64 5.03
N HIS A 32 12.26 -2.82 3.99
CA HIS A 32 13.13 -1.64 4.02
C HIS A 32 12.44 -0.39 4.60
N LEU A 33 11.12 -0.42 4.77
CA LEU A 33 10.38 0.73 5.32
C LEU A 33 10.59 0.79 6.84
N PRO A 34 10.80 1.97 7.42
CA PRO A 34 10.90 2.10 8.87
C PRO A 34 9.58 1.77 9.56
N LYS A 35 9.65 1.47 10.86
CA LYS A 35 8.46 1.35 11.72
C LYS A 35 7.68 2.67 11.69
N GLY A 36 6.36 2.60 11.70
CA GLY A 36 5.51 3.78 11.67
C GLY A 36 4.16 3.55 11.02
N ILE A 37 3.46 4.65 10.78
CA ILE A 37 2.14 4.65 10.16
C ILE A 37 2.28 5.00 8.67
N TYR A 38 1.54 4.26 7.85
CA TYR A 38 1.44 4.48 6.42
C TYR A 38 -0.02 4.55 5.98
N LEU A 39 -0.25 5.20 4.85
CA LEU A 39 -1.55 5.21 4.17
C LEU A 39 -1.41 4.43 2.87
N LEU A 40 -2.14 3.32 2.75
CA LEU A 40 -2.28 2.56 1.51
C LEU A 40 -3.52 3.05 0.78
N GLU A 41 -3.36 3.48 -0.45
CA GLU A 41 -4.45 3.76 -1.37
C GLU A 41 -4.57 2.61 -2.38
N VAL A 42 -5.79 2.11 -2.51
CA VAL A 42 -6.20 1.10 -3.48
C VAL A 42 -7.06 1.81 -4.52
N LEU A 43 -6.57 1.83 -5.76
CA LEU A 43 -7.19 2.46 -6.90
C LEU A 43 -7.73 1.37 -7.82
N GLY A 44 -9.05 1.23 -7.86
CA GLY A 44 -9.76 0.47 -8.87
C GLY A 44 -10.14 1.36 -10.06
N ARG A 45 -10.88 0.78 -11.01
CA ARG A 45 -11.28 1.49 -12.23
C ARG A 45 -12.25 2.64 -11.97
N GLU A 46 -13.14 2.48 -10.98
CA GLU A 46 -14.16 3.47 -10.59
C GLU A 46 -14.15 3.77 -9.08
N GLU A 47 -13.37 3.01 -8.30
CA GLU A 47 -13.38 3.09 -6.85
C GLU A 47 -11.99 3.42 -6.30
N ARG A 48 -11.96 4.19 -5.20
CA ARG A 48 -10.77 4.46 -4.41
C ARG A 48 -11.06 4.11 -2.96
N ALA A 49 -10.18 3.30 -2.37
CA ALA A 49 -10.20 3.01 -0.94
C ALA A 49 -8.86 3.41 -0.32
N SER A 50 -8.89 3.82 0.94
CA SER A 50 -7.68 4.17 1.69
C SER A 50 -7.66 3.42 3.02
N LEU A 51 -6.52 2.82 3.35
CA LEU A 51 -6.31 2.07 4.57
C LEU A 51 -5.09 2.59 5.32
N LYS A 52 -5.24 2.78 6.63
CA LYS A 52 -4.11 3.10 7.52
C LYS A 52 -3.43 1.79 7.93
N ILE A 53 -2.11 1.72 7.73
CA ILE A 53 -1.28 0.57 8.08
C ILE A 53 -0.33 0.99 9.20
N LEU A 54 -0.26 0.18 10.26
CA LEU A 54 0.79 0.28 11.27
C LEU A 54 1.86 -0.76 10.96
N LYS A 55 3.11 -0.32 10.82
CA LYS A 55 4.28 -1.18 10.69
C LYS A 55 5.06 -1.15 12.01
N GLU A 56 5.14 -2.30 12.64
CA GLU A 56 5.92 -2.55 13.86
C GLU A 56 7.30 -3.13 13.59
#